data_AF-A0A4P6XHR8-F1
#
_entry.id   AF-A0A4P6XHR8-F1
#
_cell.length_a   1.000
_cell.length_b   1.000
_cell.length_c   1.000
_cell.angle_alpha   90.00
_cell.angle_beta   90.00
_cell.angle_gamma   90.00
#
_symmetry.space_group_name_H-M   'P 1'
#
loop_
_entity.id
_entity.type
_entity.pdbx_description
1 polymer ?
#
loop_
_entity_poly.entity_id
_entity_poly.type
_entity_poly.pdbx_seq_one_letter_code
_entity_poly.pdbx_strand_id
1 'polypeptide(L)'
;MPRIQALQKTALDHSHIGVKTLLHHGRQPQKPLDLSGIQRAPMPTDPKREAAALERGAALGFVDRAERETATADTAPRRRRKAAPPQGSVYVKGPQETIDWFVEFTNQRGHRSYWQTIEEFRAMIEGREGVGGEGT
;
A
#
# COMPACT_ATOMS: atom_id res chain seq x y z
N MET A 1 61.01 -44.38 7.15
CA MET A 1 60.90 -44.30 5.68
C MET A 1 59.52 -43.72 5.33
N PRO A 2 59.43 -42.77 4.37
CA PRO A 2 58.37 -41.76 4.27
C PRO A 2 57.35 -42.03 3.14
N ARG A 3 56.16 -41.39 3.18
CA ARG A 3 55.63 -40.61 2.04
C ARG A 3 54.38 -39.77 2.40
N ILE A 4 54.54 -38.46 2.24
CA ILE A 4 53.53 -37.41 2.14
C ILE A 4 53.06 -37.32 0.67
N GLN A 5 51.84 -36.78 0.45
CA GLN A 5 51.25 -36.13 -0.76
C GLN A 5 49.92 -36.80 -1.15
N ALA A 6 48.86 -36.14 -1.63
CA ALA A 6 48.44 -34.73 -1.83
C ALA A 6 46.93 -34.82 -2.19
N LEU A 7 46.03 -34.01 -1.64
CA LEU A 7 45.45 -32.77 -2.20
C LEU A 7 44.90 -32.86 -3.65
N GLN A 8 43.69 -32.29 -3.83
CA GLN A 8 42.99 -31.86 -5.06
C GLN A 8 42.09 -32.93 -5.73
N LYS A 9 40.87 -32.68 -6.25
CA LYS A 9 40.16 -31.45 -6.69
C LYS A 9 38.65 -31.75 -6.83
N THR A 10 37.83 -30.76 -6.46
CA THR A 10 36.55 -30.34 -7.07
C THR A 10 35.92 -31.20 -8.18
N ALA A 11 34.63 -31.52 -8.02
CA ALA A 11 33.60 -31.14 -8.99
C ALA A 11 32.22 -31.36 -8.38
N LEU A 12 31.56 -30.25 -8.06
CA LEU A 12 30.11 -30.14 -8.04
C LEU A 12 29.61 -30.43 -9.45
N ASP A 13 28.68 -31.38 -9.62
CA ASP A 13 27.80 -31.37 -10.79
C ASP A 13 26.40 -30.97 -10.35
N HIS A 14 26.06 -29.74 -10.73
CA HIS A 14 24.73 -29.16 -10.64
C HIS A 14 24.03 -29.36 -11.97
N SER A 15 23.05 -30.26 -12.00
CA SER A 15 22.00 -30.31 -13.03
C SER A 15 20.94 -31.32 -12.55
N HIS A 16 19.62 -31.16 -12.66
CA HIS A 16 18.78 -30.26 -13.42
C HIS A 16 17.38 -30.32 -12.74
N ILE A 17 17.05 -29.39 -11.84
CA ILE A 17 15.70 -29.32 -11.25
C ILE A 17 14.82 -28.57 -12.25
N GLY A 18 14.16 -29.33 -13.12
CA GLY A 18 13.17 -28.81 -14.06
C GLY A 18 11.93 -28.32 -13.32
N VAL A 19 11.82 -27.00 -13.15
CA VAL A 19 10.60 -26.35 -12.70
C VAL A 19 9.60 -26.44 -13.85
N LYS A 20 8.62 -27.35 -13.75
CA LYS A 20 7.49 -27.42 -14.69
C LYS A 20 6.65 -26.17 -14.53
N THR A 21 6.84 -25.22 -15.44
CA THR A 21 5.97 -24.05 -15.63
C THR A 21 4.53 -24.52 -15.77
N LEU A 22 3.71 -24.23 -14.77
CA LEU A 22 2.27 -24.44 -14.81
C LEU A 22 1.69 -23.63 -15.99
N LEU A 23 1.03 -24.35 -16.90
CA LEU A 23 0.33 -23.79 -18.04
C LEU A 23 -0.65 -22.72 -17.56
N HIS A 24 -0.47 -21.51 -18.11
CA HIS A 24 -1.47 -20.46 -18.06
C HIS A 24 -2.73 -21.01 -18.75
N HIS A 25 -3.83 -21.11 -18.01
CA HIS A 25 -5.13 -21.35 -18.62
C HIS A 25 -5.42 -20.15 -19.52
N GLY A 26 -5.37 -20.39 -20.82
CA GLY A 26 -5.54 -19.36 -21.85
C GLY A 26 -6.84 -18.59 -21.65
N ARG A 27 -6.72 -17.30 -21.36
CA ARG A 27 -7.81 -16.35 -21.54
C ARG A 27 -8.10 -16.31 -23.05
N GLN A 28 -9.13 -17.04 -23.47
CA GLN A 28 -9.60 -16.99 -24.85
C GLN A 28 -9.86 -15.52 -25.22
N PRO A 29 -9.35 -15.02 -26.36
CA PRO A 29 -9.67 -13.69 -26.82
C PRO A 29 -11.17 -13.63 -27.09
N GLN A 30 -11.90 -12.89 -26.26
CA GLN A 30 -13.32 -12.65 -26.45
C GLN A 30 -13.49 -11.99 -27.82
N LYS A 31 -14.35 -12.56 -28.67
CA LYS A 31 -14.69 -12.00 -29.98
C LYS A 31 -15.11 -10.53 -29.76
N PRO A 32 -14.58 -9.56 -30.54
CA PRO A 32 -14.94 -8.17 -30.37
C PRO A 32 -16.46 -8.03 -30.50
N LEU A 33 -17.06 -7.36 -29.52
CA LEU A 33 -18.49 -7.12 -29.45
C LEU A 33 -18.93 -6.42 -30.74
N ASP A 34 -19.89 -7.01 -31.46
CA ASP A 34 -20.42 -6.43 -32.69
C ASP A 34 -21.35 -5.27 -32.34
N LEU A 35 -20.92 -4.04 -32.66
CA LEU A 35 -21.65 -2.80 -32.41
C LEU A 35 -22.31 -2.25 -33.68
N SER A 36 -22.36 -3.03 -34.78
CA SER A 36 -22.90 -2.58 -36.07
C SER A 36 -24.40 -2.25 -36.04
N GLY A 37 -25.15 -2.82 -35.09
CA GLY A 37 -26.58 -2.56 -34.89
C GLY A 37 -26.91 -1.40 -33.96
N ILE A 38 -25.92 -0.71 -33.38
CA ILE A 38 -26.15 0.35 -32.40
C ILE A 38 -26.15 1.72 -33.10
N GLN A 39 -27.25 2.46 -32.96
CA GLN A 39 -27.28 3.86 -33.36
C GLN A 39 -26.28 4.65 -32.51
N ARG A 40 -25.27 5.23 -33.17
CA ARG A 40 -24.20 6.00 -32.51
C ARG A 40 -24.54 7.48 -32.34
N ALA A 41 -25.69 7.91 -32.83
CA ALA A 41 -26.14 9.28 -32.69
C ALA A 41 -26.61 9.53 -31.24
N PRO A 42 -26.28 10.70 -30.65
CA PRO A 42 -26.89 11.12 -29.40
C PRO A 42 -28.41 11.12 -29.55
N MET A 43 -29.10 10.51 -28.58
CA MET A 43 -30.56 10.54 -28.57
C MET A 43 -31.02 12.00 -28.35
N PRO A 44 -31.93 12.53 -29.19
CA PRO A 44 -32.46 13.86 -28.98
C PRO A 44 -33.22 13.89 -27.65
N THR A 45 -32.82 14.81 -26.77
CA THR A 45 -33.44 14.97 -25.45
C THR A 45 -34.27 16.26 -25.45
N ASP A 46 -35.44 16.20 -24.84
CA ASP A 46 -36.30 17.38 -24.63
C ASP A 46 -35.66 18.29 -23.55
N PRO A 47 -35.40 19.57 -23.84
CA PRO A 47 -34.78 20.50 -22.89
C PRO A 47 -35.50 20.57 -21.53
N LYS A 48 -36.82 20.40 -21.51
CA LYS A 48 -37.59 20.41 -20.24
C LYS A 48 -37.29 19.19 -19.37
N ARG A 49 -37.09 18.02 -20.01
CA ARG A 49 -36.75 16.77 -19.29
C ARG A 49 -35.33 16.81 -18.76
N GLU A 50 -34.43 17.44 -19.51
CA GLU A 50 -33.05 17.66 -19.08
C GLU A 50 -33.00 18.56 -17.84
N ALA A 51 -33.68 19.71 -17.87
CA ALA A 51 -33.76 20.62 -16.72
C ALA A 51 -34.30 19.91 -15.45
N ALA A 52 -35.39 19.14 -15.58
CA ALA A 52 -35.96 18.38 -14.47
C ALA A 52 -35.06 17.22 -14.00
N ALA A 53 -34.18 16.69 -14.85
CA ALA A 53 -33.19 15.69 -14.46
C ALA A 53 -32.02 16.34 -13.70
N LEU A 54 -31.57 17.51 -14.14
CA LEU A 54 -30.53 18.30 -13.48
C LEU A 54 -30.98 18.76 -12.08
N GLU A 55 -32.21 19.28 -11.95
CA GLU A 55 -32.78 19.70 -10.67
C GLU A 55 -32.84 18.54 -9.66
N ARG A 56 -33.28 17.36 -10.11
CA ARG A 56 -33.28 16.14 -9.29
C ARG A 56 -31.89 15.68 -8.91
N GLY A 57 -30.91 15.81 -9.82
CA GLY A 57 -29.51 15.53 -9.54
C GLY A 57 -28.95 16.47 -8.46
N ALA A 58 -29.21 17.77 -8.59
CA ALA A 58 -28.79 18.79 -7.64
C ALA A 58 -29.39 18.55 -6.24
N ALA A 59 -30.68 18.19 -6.15
CA ALA A 59 -31.33 17.82 -4.89
C ALA A 59 -30.69 16.59 -4.21
N LEU A 60 -30.07 15.70 -4.98
CA LEU A 60 -29.33 14.53 -4.49
C LEU A 60 -27.84 14.80 -4.23
N GLY A 61 -27.39 16.05 -4.40
CA GLY A 61 -26.00 16.46 -4.21
C GLY A 61 -25.07 16.13 -5.37
N PHE A 62 -25.60 15.78 -6.55
CA PHE A 62 -24.81 15.75 -7.77
C PHE A 62 -24.54 17.18 -8.23
N VAL A 63 -23.30 17.44 -8.64
CA VAL A 63 -22.85 18.74 -9.15
C VAL A 63 -22.52 18.58 -10.62
N ASP A 64 -22.86 19.57 -11.44
CA ASP A 64 -22.50 19.57 -12.85
C ASP A 64 -20.98 19.56 -13.01
N ARG A 65 -20.49 18.78 -13.98
CA ARG A 65 -19.07 18.73 -14.32
C ARG A 65 -18.59 20.08 -14.84
N ALA A 66 -19.43 20.83 -15.56
CA ALA A 66 -19.08 22.15 -16.08
C ALA A 66 -18.88 23.19 -14.95
N GLU A 67 -19.68 23.13 -13.89
CA GLU A 67 -19.47 23.95 -12.68
C GLU A 67 -18.18 23.60 -11.95
N ARG A 68 -17.70 22.36 -12.05
CA ARG A 68 -16.47 21.91 -11.39
C ARG A 68 -15.19 22.43 -12.06
N GLU A 69 -15.24 22.89 -13.30
CA GLU A 69 -14.12 23.52 -14.01
C GLU A 69 -14.00 25.03 -13.69
N THR A 70 -15.11 25.69 -13.35
CA THR A 70 -15.14 27.12 -12.97
C THR A 70 -15.10 27.35 -11.47
N ALA A 71 -15.50 26.36 -10.66
CA ALA A 71 -15.20 26.34 -9.24
C ALA A 71 -13.67 26.27 -9.09
N THR A 72 -13.08 27.39 -8.63
CA THR A 72 -11.71 27.42 -8.14
C THR A 72 -11.46 26.20 -7.26
N ALA A 73 -10.24 25.67 -7.30
CA ALA A 73 -9.81 24.40 -6.70
C ALA A 73 -10.08 24.24 -5.17
N ASP A 74 -10.77 25.18 -4.55
CA ASP A 74 -11.02 25.32 -3.12
C ASP A 74 -12.39 24.78 -2.66
N THR A 75 -13.37 24.50 -3.54
CA THR A 75 -14.74 24.13 -3.10
C THR A 75 -15.17 22.68 -3.39
N ALA A 76 -14.37 21.89 -4.11
CA ALA A 76 -14.63 20.45 -4.21
C ALA A 76 -13.84 19.71 -3.13
N PRO A 77 -14.43 18.80 -2.32
CA PRO A 77 -13.67 17.87 -1.51
C PRO A 77 -13.03 16.84 -2.44
N ARG A 78 -11.98 17.26 -3.16
CA ARG A 78 -10.98 16.37 -3.72
C ARG A 78 -10.42 15.67 -2.49
N ARG A 79 -10.80 14.41 -2.30
CA ARG A 79 -10.25 13.52 -1.27
C ARG A 79 -8.76 13.34 -1.60
N ARG A 80 -7.98 14.38 -1.32
CA ARG A 80 -6.55 14.46 -1.50
C ARG A 80 -6.04 13.38 -0.57
N ARG A 81 -5.59 12.25 -1.13
CA ARG A 81 -4.85 11.27 -0.36
C ARG A 81 -3.76 12.06 0.35
N LYS A 82 -3.87 12.16 1.68
CA LYS A 82 -2.83 12.78 2.49
C LYS A 82 -1.54 12.07 2.10
N ALA A 83 -0.52 12.84 1.72
CA ALA A 83 0.78 12.27 1.44
C ALA A 83 1.19 11.46 2.68
N ALA A 84 1.64 10.22 2.47
CA ALA A 84 2.12 9.43 3.57
C ALA A 84 3.28 10.19 4.26
N PRO A 85 3.36 10.18 5.60
CA PRO A 85 4.50 10.76 6.30
C PRO A 85 5.80 10.11 5.80
N PRO A 86 6.93 10.83 5.84
CA PRO A 86 8.22 10.28 5.46
C PRO A 86 8.51 9.01 6.26
N GLN A 87 8.92 7.95 5.57
CA GLN A 87 9.20 6.65 6.16
C GLN A 87 10.71 6.43 6.23
N GLY A 88 11.22 6.02 7.40
CA GLY A 88 12.60 5.58 7.60
C GLY A 88 12.64 4.09 7.90
N SER A 89 13.78 3.43 7.61
CA SER A 89 14.02 2.04 7.97
C SER A 89 15.13 1.96 9.02
N VAL A 90 14.91 1.13 10.05
CA VAL A 90 15.90 0.87 11.11
C VAL A 90 16.20 -0.63 11.12
N TYR A 91 17.48 -0.97 11.13
CA TYR A 91 17.97 -2.34 11.27
C TYR A 91 18.65 -2.49 12.62
N VAL A 92 18.11 -3.36 13.48
CA VAL A 92 18.69 -3.66 14.78
C VAL A 92 19.39 -5.01 14.70
N LYS A 93 20.67 -5.05 15.10
CA LYS A 93 21.42 -6.29 15.32
C LYS A 93 21.86 -6.31 16.78
N GLY A 94 21.73 -7.47 17.42
CA GLY A 94 22.08 -7.64 18.81
C GLY A 94 22.14 -9.11 19.20
N PRO A 95 22.37 -9.41 20.48
CA PRO A 95 22.29 -10.77 21.01
C PRO A 95 20.92 -11.39 20.71
N GLN A 96 20.93 -12.64 20.25
CA GLN A 96 19.72 -13.37 19.86
C GLN A 96 18.67 -13.36 20.97
N GLU A 97 19.10 -13.63 22.21
CA GLU A 97 18.26 -13.63 23.40
C GLU A 97 17.53 -12.30 23.61
N THR A 98 18.19 -11.17 23.37
CA THR A 98 17.59 -9.84 23.53
C THR A 98 16.54 -9.56 22.46
N ILE A 99 16.78 -9.98 21.23
CA ILE A 99 15.82 -9.83 20.13
C ILE A 99 14.58 -10.70 20.39
N ASP A 100 14.80 -11.96 20.78
CA ASP A 100 13.71 -12.90 21.07
C ASP A 100 12.85 -12.42 22.24
N TRP A 101 13.50 -11.94 23.32
CA TRP A 101 12.80 -11.32 24.45
C TRP A 101 11.96 -10.11 24.02
N PHE A 102 12.49 -9.23 23.16
CA PHE A 102 11.75 -8.05 22.68
C PHE A 102 10.53 -8.45 21.84
N VAL A 103 10.67 -9.45 20.97
CA VAL A 103 9.56 -9.98 20.18
C VAL A 103 8.48 -10.57 21.10
N GLU A 104 8.87 -11.34 22.11
CA GLU A 104 7.92 -11.92 23.05
C GLU A 104 7.20 -10.84 23.87
N PHE A 105 7.96 -9.89 24.42
CA PHE A 105 7.45 -8.76 25.18
C PHE A 105 6.40 -7.94 24.41
N THR A 106 6.67 -7.65 23.14
CA THR A 106 5.74 -6.90 22.28
C THR A 106 4.49 -7.69 21.94
N ASN A 107 4.59 -9.00 21.75
CA ASN A 107 3.45 -9.88 21.51
C ASN A 107 2.51 -9.97 22.73
N GLN A 108 3.06 -10.08 23.94
CA GLN A 108 2.27 -10.15 25.18
C GLN A 108 1.40 -8.91 25.41
N ARG A 109 1.87 -7.74 24.96
CA ARG A 109 1.12 -6.47 25.07
C ARG A 109 0.04 -6.28 24.00
N GLY A 110 -0.06 -7.20 23.03
CA GLY A 110 -1.08 -7.15 21.98
C GLY A 110 -0.89 -5.99 20.99
N HIS A 111 0.33 -5.46 20.86
CA HIS A 111 0.61 -4.42 19.87
C HIS A 111 0.46 -4.98 18.46
N ARG A 112 -0.05 -4.15 17.54
CA ARG A 112 -0.18 -4.53 16.13
C ARG A 112 1.15 -4.49 15.38
N SER A 113 2.15 -3.83 15.98
CA SER A 113 3.46 -3.63 15.37
C SER A 113 4.51 -3.21 16.38
N TYR A 114 5.75 -3.65 16.18
CA TYR A 114 6.89 -3.39 17.09
C TYR A 114 7.18 -1.90 17.33
N TRP A 115 6.87 -1.03 16.36
CA TRP A 115 7.07 0.43 16.48
C TRP A 115 6.16 1.07 17.53
N GLN A 116 5.00 0.49 17.83
CA GLN A 116 4.12 1.00 18.90
C GLN A 116 4.81 0.92 20.26
N THR A 117 5.58 -0.14 20.51
CA THR A 117 6.36 -0.29 21.75
C THR A 117 7.49 0.74 21.81
N ILE A 118 8.08 1.08 20.67
CA ILE A 118 9.09 2.15 20.60
C ILE A 118 8.46 3.52 20.88
N GLU A 119 7.26 3.79 20.36
CA GLU A 119 6.51 5.02 20.67
C GLU A 119 6.13 5.11 22.15
N GLU A 120 5.65 4.02 22.75
CA GLU A 120 5.34 3.95 24.17
C GLU A 120 6.58 4.20 25.03
N PHE A 121 7.70 3.56 24.68
CA PHE A 121 8.98 3.78 25.35
C PHE A 121 9.46 5.22 25.22
N ARG A 122 9.32 5.82 24.04
CA ARG A 122 9.63 7.22 23.80
C ARG A 122 8.79 8.14 24.68
N ALA A 123 7.47 7.92 24.74
CA ALA A 123 6.58 8.68 25.60
C ALA A 123 6.94 8.55 27.08
N MET A 124 7.37 7.36 27.51
CA MET A 124 7.84 7.13 28.89
C MET A 124 9.13 7.89 29.19
N ILE A 125 10.08 7.96 28.26
CA ILE A 125 11.33 8.71 28.45
C ILE A 125 11.07 10.22 28.43
N GLU A 126 10.43 10.73 27.38
CA GLU A 126 10.18 12.17 27.20
C GLU A 126 9.24 12.71 28.30
N GLY A 127 8.27 11.91 28.75
CA GLY A 127 7.42 12.23 29.89
C GLY A 127 8.14 12.25 31.24
N ARG A 128 9.29 11.56 31.36
CA ARG A 128 10.12 11.56 32.57
C ARG A 128 11.09 12.74 32.63
N GLU A 129 11.50 13.27 31.47
CA GLU A 129 12.35 14.46 31.37
C GLU A 129 11.59 15.77 31.65
N GLY A 130 10.27 15.79 31.47
CA GLY A 130 9.42 16.97 31.72
C GLY A 130 9.20 17.35 33.20
N VAL A 131 9.72 16.58 34.17
CA VAL A 131 9.52 16.83 35.62
C VAL A 131 10.81 17.31 36.31
N GLY A 132 11.92 17.45 35.59
CA GLY A 132 13.24 17.78 36.17
C GLY A 132 13.74 19.23 36.01
N GLY A 133 12.93 20.14 35.47
CA GLY A 133 13.42 21.44 34.98
C GLY A 133 12.54 22.64 35.30
N GLU A 134 12.17 22.85 36.57
CA GLU A 134 11.69 24.16 37.03
C GLU A 134 11.98 24.31 38.53
N GLY A 135 12.92 25.19 38.90
CA GLY A 135 13.27 25.44 40.29
C GLY A 135 14.67 26.02 40.52
N THR A 136 15.02 27.10 39.81
CA THR A 136 16.00 28.11 40.27
C THR A 136 15.41 29.48 40.05
#